data_AF-A0AB39Z147-F1
#
_entry.id   AF-A0AB39Z147-F1
#
_cell.length_a   1.000
_cell.length_b   1.000
_cell.length_c   1.000
_cell.angle_alpha   90.00
_cell.angle_beta   90.00
_cell.angle_gamma   90.00
#
_symmetry.space_group_name_H-M   'P 1'
#
loop_
_entity.id
_entity.type
_entity.pdbx_description
1 polymer ?
#
loop_
_entity_poly.entity_id
_entity_poly.type
_entity_poly.pdbx_seq_one_letter_code
_entity_poly.pdbx_strand_id
1 'polypeptide(L)'
;MSVESSSSAVQQPPSSSNLPLLGDNQVVATTSSSTSSASSSSSSSSSGGGGNLVGVPLDTQSSGEPPAKKQLLDNGATSSSSSLLSSAAAASGMHEKLAHRISNALCCAVCLDLPKTAMYQCQMGHLMCAACFTHLLADGRLRDQIATCPNCRVEISKSTASRNLAVEKAASELPSECQFCNKEFPYKSLERHEQHECQERPTKCKYHRIGCQWRGPFHETNEHERNCLHPQKSGYEVMAALEAHDERIKEEKKMFNTLIDLLSYEKIIFNDLQMKPYRTDEYVHKLFYETARFSAFNQQWVVKARINNSQRDPHQSNERTITYQLILKTKTSTPMSIHFFALKGPFSDMKVSTQIYKHEFTETSTESEYYVLPLPDGIGGSGSSECNRMLANKGINFRLLMFLLNK
;
A
#
# COMPACT_ATOMS: atom_id res chain seq x y z
N MET A 1 49.89 -41.55 -0.24
CA MET A 1 48.58 -41.35 -0.90
C MET A 1 48.21 -39.90 -0.66
N SER A 2 48.51 -39.09 -1.67
CA SER A 2 48.63 -37.64 -1.58
C SER A 2 47.27 -36.98 -1.75
N VAL A 3 47.00 -35.99 -0.90
CA VAL A 3 45.85 -35.09 -0.95
C VAL A 3 46.13 -34.02 -2.01
N GLU A 4 45.39 -34.04 -3.12
CA GLU A 4 45.35 -32.93 -4.08
C GLU A 4 44.09 -32.10 -3.86
N SER A 5 44.32 -30.83 -3.55
CA SER A 5 43.31 -29.78 -3.42
C SER A 5 43.27 -29.02 -4.74
N SER A 6 42.12 -29.06 -5.43
CA SER A 6 41.94 -28.34 -6.70
C SER A 6 41.04 -27.12 -6.50
N SER A 7 41.68 -25.96 -6.47
CA SER A 7 41.09 -24.62 -6.49
C SER A 7 40.60 -24.27 -7.90
N SER A 8 39.32 -23.93 -8.05
CA SER A 8 38.78 -23.36 -9.31
C SER A 8 38.69 -21.84 -9.20
N ALA A 9 39.47 -21.18 -10.06
CA ALA A 9 39.56 -19.74 -10.19
C ALA A 9 38.29 -19.13 -10.80
N VAL A 10 37.83 -18.02 -10.21
CA VAL A 10 36.75 -17.17 -10.73
C VAL A 10 37.33 -16.22 -11.77
N GLN A 11 36.83 -16.33 -13.00
CA GLN A 11 37.27 -15.55 -14.16
C GLN A 11 36.50 -14.21 -14.21
N GLN A 12 37.23 -13.10 -14.09
CA GLN A 12 36.70 -11.75 -14.32
C GLN A 12 36.44 -11.49 -15.82
N PRO A 13 35.39 -10.76 -16.21
CA PRO A 13 35.21 -10.32 -17.59
C PRO A 13 36.07 -9.07 -17.90
N PRO A 14 36.48 -8.88 -19.17
CA PRO A 14 37.47 -7.88 -19.55
C PRO A 14 36.90 -6.46 -19.67
N SER A 15 37.79 -5.51 -19.38
CA SER A 15 37.67 -4.07 -19.56
C SER A 15 37.56 -3.67 -21.04
N SER A 16 36.56 -2.84 -21.37
CA SER A 16 36.46 -2.15 -22.66
C SER A 16 36.51 -0.62 -22.50
N SER A 17 37.71 -0.11 -22.78
CA SER A 17 38.02 1.04 -23.65
C SER A 17 37.11 2.30 -23.67
N ASN A 18 37.74 3.39 -23.24
CA ASN A 18 37.47 4.83 -23.49
C ASN A 18 36.94 5.17 -24.89
N LEU A 19 35.97 6.10 -24.95
CA LEU A 19 35.76 7.11 -26.02
C LEU A 19 34.93 8.30 -25.43
N PRO A 20 34.95 9.51 -26.04
CA PRO A 20 35.24 10.74 -25.31
C PRO A 20 34.03 11.59 -24.89
N LEU A 21 34.33 12.45 -23.91
CA LEU A 21 33.56 13.53 -23.33
C LEU A 21 33.20 14.61 -24.38
N LEU A 22 31.90 14.89 -24.53
CA LEU A 22 31.29 16.10 -25.09
C LEU A 22 30.16 16.41 -24.09
N GLY A 23 30.15 17.48 -23.31
CA GLY A 23 30.38 18.88 -23.63
C GLY A 23 29.20 19.60 -22.97
N ASP A 24 29.46 20.29 -21.85
CA ASP A 24 28.45 20.95 -21.02
C ASP A 24 27.54 21.88 -21.83
N ASN A 25 26.23 21.75 -21.61
CA ASN A 25 25.30 22.82 -21.94
C ASN A 25 24.35 23.05 -20.75
N GLN A 26 24.65 24.13 -20.03
CA GLN A 26 23.81 24.69 -18.98
C GLN A 26 22.48 25.16 -19.59
N VAL A 27 21.36 24.68 -19.05
CA VAL A 27 20.09 25.39 -19.15
C VAL A 27 19.46 25.42 -17.76
N VAL A 28 19.48 26.63 -17.18
CA VAL A 28 18.81 27.00 -15.95
C VAL A 28 17.31 27.07 -16.24
N ALA A 29 16.50 26.27 -15.54
CA ALA A 29 15.03 26.38 -15.57
C ALA A 29 14.50 26.67 -14.16
N THR A 30 14.08 27.92 -13.98
CA THR A 30 13.36 28.46 -12.82
C THR A 30 11.96 27.85 -12.73
N THR A 31 11.63 27.22 -11.60
CA THR A 31 10.28 26.74 -11.29
C THR A 31 9.48 27.81 -10.54
N SER A 32 8.45 28.36 -11.20
CA SER A 32 7.40 29.17 -10.55
C SER A 32 6.15 28.32 -10.31
N SER A 33 5.79 28.17 -9.04
CA SER A 33 4.59 27.51 -8.53
C SER A 33 3.36 28.42 -8.66
N SER A 34 2.27 27.90 -9.24
CA SER A 34 0.94 28.49 -9.10
C SER A 34 -0.10 27.43 -8.73
N THR A 35 -0.72 27.67 -7.58
CA THR A 35 -1.82 26.94 -6.95
C THR A 35 -3.16 27.35 -7.57
N SER A 36 -4.03 26.39 -7.87
CA SER A 36 -5.45 26.65 -8.12
C SER A 36 -6.35 25.67 -7.38
N SER A 37 -7.09 26.23 -6.43
CA SER A 37 -8.18 25.65 -5.67
C SER A 37 -9.49 25.78 -6.44
N ALA A 38 -10.27 24.70 -6.55
CA ALA A 38 -11.61 24.70 -7.12
C ALA A 38 -12.64 24.15 -6.11
N SER A 39 -13.54 25.04 -5.70
CA SER A 39 -14.75 24.79 -4.92
C SER A 39 -15.92 24.44 -5.83
N SER A 40 -16.67 23.38 -5.53
CA SER A 40 -17.91 23.02 -6.24
C SER A 40 -19.13 23.16 -5.33
N SER A 41 -19.98 24.14 -5.66
CA SER A 41 -21.34 24.32 -5.15
C SER A 41 -22.33 23.57 -6.05
N SER A 42 -23.19 22.73 -5.48
CA SER A 42 -24.27 22.05 -6.20
C SER A 42 -25.63 22.68 -5.89
N SER A 43 -26.27 23.22 -6.92
CA SER A 43 -27.65 23.72 -6.93
C SER A 43 -28.64 22.61 -7.27
N SER A 44 -29.77 22.67 -6.57
CA SER A 44 -30.99 21.87 -6.72
C SER A 44 -31.80 22.18 -7.99
N SER A 45 -32.44 21.17 -8.57
CA SER A 45 -33.59 21.35 -9.47
C SER A 45 -34.59 20.20 -9.32
N SER A 46 -35.85 20.59 -9.16
CA SER A 46 -37.04 19.79 -8.88
C SER A 46 -37.94 19.64 -10.12
N SER A 47 -38.56 18.47 -10.27
CA SER A 47 -39.77 18.18 -11.08
C SER A 47 -40.09 16.69 -10.88
N GLY A 48 -41.28 16.16 -10.63
CA GLY A 48 -42.66 16.65 -10.58
C GLY A 48 -43.59 15.49 -10.99
N GLY A 49 -44.61 15.17 -10.17
CA GLY A 49 -45.89 14.59 -10.62
C GLY A 49 -46.13 13.06 -10.53
N GLY A 50 -47.24 12.67 -9.89
CA GLY A 50 -47.97 11.42 -10.16
C GLY A 50 -48.38 10.62 -8.92
N GLY A 51 -49.62 10.83 -8.43
CA GLY A 51 -50.16 10.15 -7.24
C GLY A 51 -50.93 8.85 -7.52
N ASN A 52 -51.25 8.11 -6.44
CA ASN A 52 -52.58 7.57 -6.20
C ASN A 52 -52.76 7.12 -4.74
N LEU A 53 -53.93 7.43 -4.18
CA LEU A 53 -54.42 7.14 -2.83
C LEU A 53 -55.46 6.03 -2.88
N VAL A 54 -55.43 5.09 -1.93
CA VAL A 54 -56.58 4.31 -1.39
C VAL A 54 -56.10 3.79 -0.03
N GLY A 55 -56.78 3.82 1.12
CA GLY A 55 -58.09 4.25 1.57
C GLY A 55 -58.20 3.79 3.05
N VAL A 56 -58.76 4.62 3.94
CA VAL A 56 -58.98 4.33 5.37
C VAL A 56 -60.42 3.81 5.56
N PRO A 57 -60.70 3.03 6.62
CA PRO A 57 -61.76 3.47 7.53
C PRO A 57 -61.43 3.34 9.04
N LEU A 58 -61.95 4.32 9.79
CA LEU A 58 -62.19 4.43 11.26
C LEU A 58 -63.44 3.56 11.60
N ASP A 59 -63.66 2.92 12.76
CA ASP A 59 -63.91 3.37 14.15
C ASP A 59 -63.91 2.09 15.05
N THR A 60 -63.60 2.05 16.35
CA THR A 60 -64.49 2.44 17.48
C THR A 60 -63.80 2.14 18.83
N GLN A 61 -63.77 3.13 19.73
CA GLN A 61 -63.77 3.17 21.22
C GLN A 61 -63.29 1.99 22.11
N SER A 62 -62.42 2.28 23.10
CA SER A 62 -62.72 2.23 24.57
C SER A 62 -61.46 2.12 25.46
N SER A 63 -61.27 3.15 26.28
CA SER A 63 -60.90 3.16 27.73
C SER A 63 -59.69 2.38 28.28
N GLY A 64 -58.79 3.11 28.98
CA GLY A 64 -58.11 2.59 30.19
C GLY A 64 -56.61 2.88 30.30
N GLU A 65 -56.25 4.01 30.93
CA GLU A 65 -54.90 4.29 31.45
C GLU A 65 -54.77 3.74 32.89
N PRO A 66 -53.58 3.29 33.34
CA PRO A 66 -53.03 3.84 34.59
C PRO A 66 -51.48 4.04 34.59
N PRO A 67 -50.92 4.74 35.60
CA PRO A 67 -49.90 5.77 35.36
C PRO A 67 -48.45 5.43 35.74
N ALA A 68 -47.58 6.35 35.31
CA ALA A 68 -46.17 6.47 35.62
C ALA A 68 -45.85 6.59 37.13
N LYS A 69 -44.76 5.94 37.56
CA LYS A 69 -44.05 6.26 38.82
C LYS A 69 -42.70 6.90 38.51
N LYS A 70 -42.62 8.22 38.73
CA LYS A 70 -41.37 8.94 38.96
C LYS A 70 -40.95 8.69 40.41
N GLN A 71 -39.72 8.20 40.63
CA GLN A 71 -39.08 8.25 41.95
C GLN A 71 -38.03 9.37 41.93
N LEU A 72 -38.31 10.39 42.74
CA LEU A 72 -37.38 11.40 43.21
C LEU A 72 -36.46 10.76 44.26
N LEU A 73 -35.16 10.99 44.16
CA LEU A 73 -34.25 10.88 45.30
C LEU A 73 -33.54 12.22 45.48
N ASP A 74 -33.75 12.74 46.67
CA ASP A 74 -33.28 13.98 47.27
C ASP A 74 -31.78 13.89 47.58
N ASN A 75 -31.04 14.97 47.35
CA ASN A 75 -29.62 15.05 47.72
C ASN A 75 -29.37 16.38 48.44
N GLY A 76 -29.47 16.31 49.77
CA GLY A 76 -29.11 17.39 50.69
C GLY A 76 -27.62 17.73 50.60
N ALA A 77 -27.35 19.03 50.51
CA ALA A 77 -26.01 19.59 50.60
C ALA A 77 -25.57 19.73 52.06
N THR A 78 -24.43 19.14 52.41
CA THR A 78 -23.57 19.63 53.49
C THR A 78 -22.10 19.56 53.09
N SER A 79 -21.40 20.62 53.45
CA SER A 79 -20.08 21.04 53.04
C SER A 79 -18.95 20.20 53.67
N SER A 80 -17.98 19.78 52.85
CA SER A 80 -16.61 19.42 53.28
C SER A 80 -15.68 19.59 52.08
N SER A 81 -14.78 20.58 52.17
CA SER A 81 -13.96 21.15 51.09
C SER A 81 -12.66 20.37 50.80
N SER A 82 -12.65 19.04 50.95
CA SER A 82 -11.46 18.20 50.73
C SER A 82 -11.63 17.09 49.68
N SER A 83 -12.78 17.00 49.01
CA SER A 83 -13.13 15.88 48.11
C SER A 83 -12.97 16.14 46.61
N LEU A 84 -12.67 17.37 46.17
CA LEU A 84 -12.66 17.72 44.74
C LEU A 84 -11.50 17.05 43.96
N LEU A 85 -10.38 16.76 44.61
CA LEU A 85 -9.24 16.08 43.99
C LEU A 85 -9.52 14.58 43.77
N SER A 86 -10.28 13.95 44.68
CA SER A 86 -10.62 12.52 44.59
C SER A 86 -11.66 12.24 43.50
N SER A 87 -12.59 13.17 43.27
CA SER A 87 -13.63 13.06 42.24
C SER A 87 -13.07 13.18 40.82
N ALA A 88 -12.10 14.06 40.59
CA ALA A 88 -11.45 14.24 39.29
C ALA A 88 -10.56 13.04 38.92
N ALA A 89 -9.82 12.47 39.88
CA ALA A 89 -9.04 11.26 39.68
C ALA A 89 -9.94 10.03 39.44
N ALA A 90 -11.06 9.91 40.16
CA ALA A 90 -12.04 8.85 39.94
C ALA A 90 -12.74 8.99 38.58
N ALA A 91 -13.12 10.20 38.16
CA ALA A 91 -13.71 10.48 36.86
C ALA A 91 -12.72 10.21 35.71
N SER A 92 -11.45 10.60 35.88
CA SER A 92 -10.38 10.33 34.90
C SER A 92 -10.12 8.83 34.76
N GLY A 93 -10.06 8.10 35.87
CA GLY A 93 -9.92 6.64 35.86
C GLY A 93 -11.14 5.91 35.30
N MET A 94 -12.36 6.47 35.40
CA MET A 94 -13.55 5.95 34.73
C MET A 94 -13.54 6.22 33.21
N HIS A 95 -13.05 7.40 32.81
CA HIS A 95 -12.91 7.77 31.39
C HIS A 95 -11.87 6.90 30.68
N GLU A 96 -10.72 6.64 31.32
CA GLU A 96 -9.68 5.74 30.82
C GLU A 96 -10.19 4.30 30.66
N LYS A 97 -10.93 3.80 31.66
CA LYS A 97 -11.60 2.49 31.60
C LYS A 97 -12.66 2.41 30.50
N LEU A 98 -13.33 3.53 30.17
CA LEU A 98 -14.29 3.57 29.07
C LEU A 98 -13.58 3.59 27.72
N ALA A 99 -12.57 4.44 27.54
CA ALA A 99 -11.77 4.52 26.32
C ALA A 99 -11.16 3.16 25.96
N HIS A 100 -10.58 2.46 26.95
CA HIS A 100 -10.04 1.11 26.76
C HIS A 100 -11.11 0.08 26.35
N ARG A 101 -12.30 0.12 26.96
CA ARG A 101 -13.41 -0.78 26.58
C ARG A 101 -13.93 -0.50 25.17
N ILE A 102 -14.01 0.77 24.79
CA ILE A 102 -14.39 1.17 23.42
C ILE A 102 -13.33 0.69 22.43
N SER A 103 -12.04 0.92 22.73
CA SER A 103 -10.94 0.42 21.90
C SER A 103 -11.09 -1.08 21.61
N ASN A 104 -11.27 -1.89 22.66
CA ASN A 104 -11.46 -3.34 22.52
C ASN A 104 -12.71 -3.73 21.72
N ALA A 105 -13.80 -2.97 21.85
CA ALA A 105 -15.03 -3.22 21.09
C ALA A 105 -14.91 -2.86 19.59
N LEU A 106 -14.00 -1.93 19.25
CA LEU A 106 -13.76 -1.48 17.88
C LEU A 106 -12.61 -2.23 17.19
N CYS A 107 -11.92 -3.12 17.90
CA CYS A 107 -10.85 -3.94 17.35
C CYS A 107 -11.32 -4.81 16.18
N CYS A 108 -10.41 -5.08 15.25
CA CYS A 108 -10.65 -6.03 14.18
C CYS A 108 -10.84 -7.44 14.75
N ALA A 109 -11.87 -8.16 14.32
CA ALA A 109 -12.13 -9.55 14.73
C ALA A 109 -11.08 -10.57 14.25
N VAL A 110 -10.12 -10.15 13.42
CA VAL A 110 -9.07 -11.02 12.86
C VAL A 110 -7.73 -10.75 13.54
N CYS A 111 -7.20 -9.52 13.45
CA CYS A 111 -5.90 -9.19 14.06
C CYS A 111 -5.99 -8.72 15.50
N LEU A 112 -7.20 -8.48 16.03
CA LEU A 112 -7.46 -7.96 17.38
C LEU A 112 -6.90 -6.56 17.65
N ASP A 113 -6.37 -5.89 16.63
CA ASP A 113 -5.86 -4.52 16.75
C ASP A 113 -6.92 -3.47 16.48
N LEU A 114 -6.72 -2.31 17.10
CA LEU A 114 -7.44 -1.09 16.75
C LEU A 114 -6.95 -0.60 15.39
N PRO A 115 -7.83 -0.49 14.37
CA PRO A 115 -7.41 -0.28 13.01
C PRO A 115 -7.06 1.18 12.73
N LYS A 116 -5.91 1.35 12.07
CA LYS A 116 -5.42 2.62 11.51
C LYS A 116 -6.01 2.96 10.13
N THR A 117 -6.77 2.01 9.56
CA THR A 117 -7.24 2.02 8.17
C THR A 117 -8.75 1.86 8.09
N ALA A 118 -9.29 1.83 6.88
CA ALA A 118 -10.72 1.58 6.65
C ALA A 118 -11.23 0.32 7.37
N MET A 119 -12.48 0.37 7.80
CA MET A 119 -13.14 -0.69 8.54
C MET A 119 -14.35 -1.24 7.80
N TYR A 120 -14.43 -2.57 7.72
CA TYR A 120 -15.52 -3.27 7.06
C TYR A 120 -16.34 -4.05 8.08
N GLN A 121 -17.65 -4.05 7.88
CA GLN A 121 -18.62 -4.73 8.70
C GLN A 121 -19.34 -5.79 7.89
N CYS A 122 -19.37 -7.04 8.37
CA CYS A 122 -20.20 -8.07 7.76
C CYS A 122 -21.69 -7.80 8.03
N GLN A 123 -22.60 -8.50 7.34
CA GLN A 123 -24.04 -8.31 7.51
C GLN A 123 -24.54 -8.55 8.95
N MET A 124 -23.84 -9.37 9.73
CA MET A 124 -24.17 -9.66 11.15
C MET A 124 -23.44 -8.74 12.14
N GLY A 125 -22.70 -7.74 11.66
CA GLY A 125 -22.13 -6.69 12.50
C GLY A 125 -20.66 -6.84 12.92
N HIS A 126 -19.99 -7.96 12.62
CA HIS A 126 -18.57 -8.15 12.94
C HIS A 126 -17.64 -7.24 12.11
N LEU A 127 -16.61 -6.71 12.78
CA LEU A 127 -15.69 -5.71 12.26
C LEU A 127 -14.36 -6.34 11.76
N MET A 128 -13.90 -5.92 10.59
CA MET A 128 -12.63 -6.35 9.98
C MET A 128 -11.89 -5.14 9.42
N CYS A 129 -10.61 -4.99 9.74
CA CYS A 129 -9.79 -3.96 9.12
C CYS A 129 -9.59 -4.24 7.63
N ALA A 130 -9.31 -3.21 6.84
CA ALA A 130 -9.13 -3.32 5.39
C ALA A 130 -8.10 -4.39 4.99
N ALA A 131 -7.00 -4.50 5.75
CA ALA A 131 -5.97 -5.50 5.50
C ALA A 131 -6.50 -6.93 5.70
N CYS A 132 -7.12 -7.21 6.85
CA CYS A 132 -7.66 -8.54 7.15
C CYS A 132 -8.85 -8.90 6.25
N PHE A 133 -9.75 -7.95 5.96
CA PHE A 133 -10.84 -8.16 5.02
C PHE A 133 -10.31 -8.56 3.64
N THR A 134 -9.31 -7.83 3.14
CA THR A 134 -8.66 -8.13 1.86
C THR A 134 -7.97 -9.49 1.88
N HIS A 135 -7.29 -9.83 2.99
CA HIS A 135 -6.66 -11.12 3.18
C HIS A 135 -7.67 -12.28 3.09
N LEU A 136 -8.82 -12.16 3.77
CA LEU A 136 -9.89 -13.15 3.73
C LEU A 136 -10.46 -13.34 2.31
N LEU A 137 -10.69 -12.25 1.57
CA LEU A 137 -11.14 -12.34 0.18
C LEU A 137 -10.12 -13.04 -0.72
N ALA A 138 -8.85 -12.71 -0.55
CA ALA A 138 -7.76 -13.32 -1.31
C ALA A 138 -7.57 -14.80 -0.95
N ASP A 139 -7.74 -15.16 0.32
CA ASP A 139 -7.69 -16.55 0.79
C ASP A 139 -8.82 -17.39 0.21
N GLY A 140 -10.06 -16.89 0.23
CA GLY A 140 -11.19 -17.54 -0.44
C GLY A 140 -10.91 -17.78 -1.93
N ARG A 141 -10.32 -16.80 -2.63
CA ARG A 141 -9.96 -16.97 -4.04
C ARG A 141 -8.90 -18.04 -4.26
N LEU A 142 -7.86 -18.10 -3.44
CA LEU A 142 -6.81 -19.13 -3.56
C LEU A 142 -7.36 -20.53 -3.30
N ARG A 143 -8.30 -20.66 -2.36
CA ARG A 143 -8.93 -21.93 -1.96
C ARG A 143 -10.07 -22.38 -2.87
N ASP A 144 -10.47 -21.54 -3.81
CA ASP A 144 -11.72 -21.72 -4.54
C ASP A 144 -12.95 -21.86 -3.63
N GLN A 145 -12.99 -21.03 -2.59
CA GLN A 145 -14.06 -21.00 -1.60
C GLN A 145 -14.66 -19.60 -1.52
N ILE A 146 -15.92 -19.54 -1.14
CA ILE A 146 -16.58 -18.27 -0.81
C ILE A 146 -15.93 -17.75 0.46
N ALA A 147 -15.46 -16.52 0.44
CA ALA A 147 -14.92 -15.88 1.63
C ALA A 147 -16.05 -15.69 2.66
N THR A 148 -15.79 -16.04 3.90
CA THR A 148 -16.78 -15.96 4.99
C THR A 148 -16.22 -15.18 6.18
N CYS A 149 -17.11 -14.57 6.97
CA CYS A 149 -16.74 -13.93 8.22
C CYS A 149 -16.21 -14.99 9.20
N PRO A 150 -15.04 -14.80 9.84
CA PRO A 150 -14.49 -15.78 10.77
C PRO A 150 -15.36 -16.02 12.00
N ASN A 151 -16.17 -15.03 12.40
CA ASN A 151 -16.97 -15.11 13.62
C ASN A 151 -18.35 -15.76 13.37
N CYS A 152 -19.11 -15.28 12.38
CA CYS A 152 -20.46 -15.77 12.11
C CYS A 152 -20.62 -16.61 10.83
N ARG A 153 -19.55 -16.79 10.06
CA ARG A 153 -19.52 -17.58 8.82
C ARG A 153 -20.43 -17.10 7.69
N VAL A 154 -21.08 -15.94 7.82
CA VAL A 154 -21.82 -15.32 6.71
C VAL A 154 -20.87 -14.98 5.57
N GLU A 155 -21.35 -15.07 4.34
CA GLU A 155 -20.58 -14.73 3.15
C GLU A 155 -20.16 -13.27 3.15
N ILE A 156 -18.89 -13.03 2.83
CA ILE A 156 -18.32 -11.69 2.72
C ILE A 156 -17.77 -11.45 1.33
N SER A 157 -18.03 -10.26 0.82
CA SER A 157 -17.59 -9.80 -0.49
C SER A 157 -17.51 -8.28 -0.45
N LYS A 158 -16.93 -7.67 -1.51
CA LYS A 158 -16.88 -6.21 -1.64
C LYS A 158 -18.25 -5.54 -1.69
N SER A 159 -19.29 -6.28 -2.06
CA SER A 159 -20.68 -5.79 -2.12
C SER A 159 -21.50 -6.10 -0.87
N THR A 160 -21.18 -7.17 -0.14
CA THR A 160 -21.96 -7.58 1.04
C THR A 160 -21.39 -7.03 2.35
N ALA A 161 -20.08 -6.77 2.43
CA ALA A 161 -19.48 -6.10 3.57
C ALA A 161 -19.48 -4.58 3.35
N SER A 162 -19.99 -3.83 4.33
CA SER A 162 -20.11 -2.38 4.25
C SER A 162 -18.95 -1.69 4.96
N ARG A 163 -18.43 -0.59 4.40
CA ARG A 163 -17.43 0.24 5.07
C ARG A 163 -18.09 1.05 6.19
N ASN A 164 -17.63 0.87 7.43
CA ASN A 164 -18.22 1.52 8.59
C ASN A 164 -17.44 2.79 8.98
N LEU A 165 -17.84 3.92 8.37
CA LEU A 165 -17.23 5.22 8.63
C LEU A 165 -17.43 5.72 10.08
N ALA A 166 -18.48 5.27 10.76
CA ALA A 166 -18.73 5.66 12.15
C ALA A 166 -17.68 5.04 13.07
N VAL A 167 -17.35 3.76 12.87
CA VAL A 167 -16.25 3.08 13.57
C VAL A 167 -14.91 3.74 13.26
N GLU A 168 -14.65 4.11 11.99
CA GLU A 168 -13.41 4.80 11.62
C GLU A 168 -13.26 6.16 12.33
N LYS A 169 -14.34 6.95 12.39
CA LYS A 169 -14.36 8.22 13.12
C LYS A 169 -14.22 8.03 14.62
N ALA A 170 -14.89 7.04 15.20
CA ALA A 170 -14.78 6.76 16.63
C ALA A 170 -13.35 6.31 17.01
N ALA A 171 -12.77 5.41 16.22
CA ALA A 171 -11.41 4.93 16.42
C ALA A 171 -10.36 6.05 16.30
N SER A 172 -10.59 7.04 15.42
CA SER A 172 -9.64 8.14 15.22
C SER A 172 -9.59 9.17 16.36
N GLU A 173 -10.61 9.19 17.22
CA GLU A 173 -10.66 10.02 18.43
C GLU A 173 -10.05 9.33 19.65
N LEU A 174 -9.81 8.02 19.59
CA LEU A 174 -9.22 7.29 20.72
C LEU A 174 -7.77 7.73 20.96
N PRO A 175 -7.35 7.81 22.24
CA PRO A 175 -5.98 8.16 22.59
C PRO A 175 -5.01 7.06 22.15
N SER A 176 -3.83 7.47 21.70
CA SER A 176 -2.72 6.60 21.35
C SER A 176 -1.41 7.30 21.70
N GLU A 177 -0.43 6.52 22.17
CA GLU A 177 0.85 7.03 22.60
C GLU A 177 1.77 7.35 21.41
N CYS A 178 2.46 8.49 21.49
CA CYS A 178 3.55 8.84 20.58
C CYS A 178 4.74 7.91 20.78
N GLN A 179 5.25 7.33 19.69
CA GLN A 179 6.38 6.40 19.73
C GLN A 179 7.71 7.01 20.19
N PHE A 180 7.80 8.35 20.27
CA PHE A 180 9.02 9.06 20.63
C PHE A 180 8.96 9.72 22.02
N CYS A 181 7.82 10.28 22.41
CA CYS A 181 7.68 11.01 23.69
C CYS A 181 6.71 10.36 24.68
N ASN A 182 6.06 9.26 24.29
CA ASN A 182 5.12 8.47 25.10
C ASN A 182 3.92 9.26 25.66
N LYS A 183 3.65 10.46 25.11
CA LYS A 183 2.44 11.24 25.44
C LYS A 183 1.27 10.76 24.60
N GLU A 184 0.08 10.79 25.18
CA GLU A 184 -1.16 10.40 24.50
C GLU A 184 -1.70 11.53 23.62
N PHE A 185 -2.09 11.17 22.41
CA PHE A 185 -2.79 12.06 21.48
C PHE A 185 -3.94 11.31 20.81
N PRO A 186 -5.02 12.00 20.39
CA PRO A 186 -6.00 11.40 19.49
C PRO A 186 -5.32 10.89 18.23
N TYR A 187 -5.67 9.67 17.81
CA TYR A 187 -5.04 9.01 16.67
C TYR A 187 -4.98 9.88 15.41
N LYS A 188 -6.05 10.64 15.10
CA LYS A 188 -6.10 11.58 13.96
C LYS A 188 -5.02 12.66 13.96
N SER A 189 -4.46 13.00 15.12
CA SER A 189 -3.47 14.06 15.31
C SER A 189 -2.06 13.54 15.58
N LEU A 190 -1.94 12.23 15.83
CA LEU A 190 -0.70 11.58 16.23
C LEU A 190 0.36 11.64 15.12
N GLU A 191 -0.02 11.35 13.88
CA GLU A 191 0.92 11.39 12.74
C GLU A 191 1.53 12.79 12.56
N ARG A 192 0.68 13.81 12.62
CA ARG A 192 1.12 15.22 12.54
C ARG A 192 2.05 15.59 13.69
N HIS A 193 1.74 15.13 14.90
CA HIS A 193 2.59 15.31 16.07
C HIS A 193 3.97 14.67 15.85
N GLU A 194 4.01 13.39 15.51
CA GLU A 194 5.24 12.61 15.29
C GLU A 194 6.13 13.20 14.19
N GLN A 195 5.53 13.71 13.11
CA GLN A 195 6.26 14.27 11.98
C GLN A 195 6.77 15.70 12.23
N HIS A 196 5.99 16.53 12.93
CA HIS A 196 6.25 17.99 12.93
C HIS A 196 6.38 18.63 14.31
N GLU A 197 5.71 18.11 15.35
CA GLU A 197 5.59 18.81 16.63
C GLU A 197 6.40 18.16 17.77
N CYS A 198 6.63 16.85 17.67
CA CYS A 198 7.29 16.06 18.69
C CYS A 198 8.75 16.50 18.84
N GLN A 199 9.13 16.87 20.07
CA GLN A 199 10.50 17.30 20.38
C GLN A 199 11.50 16.13 20.40
N GLU A 200 10.99 14.91 20.60
CA GLU A 200 11.77 13.66 20.59
C GLU A 200 11.87 13.04 19.19
N ARG A 201 11.27 13.65 18.16
CA ARG A 201 11.29 13.08 16.80
C ARG A 201 12.72 13.00 16.27
N PRO A 202 13.15 11.86 15.70
CA PRO A 202 14.46 11.73 15.09
C PRO A 202 14.64 12.70 13.92
N THR A 203 15.63 13.58 14.02
CA THR A 203 15.95 14.60 13.01
C THR A 203 17.41 14.47 12.59
N LYS A 204 17.71 14.82 11.34
CA LYS A 204 19.09 14.90 10.82
C LYS A 204 19.58 16.34 10.85
N CYS A 205 20.89 16.53 11.03
CA CYS A 205 21.52 17.84 10.93
C CYS A 205 21.33 18.46 9.52
N LYS A 206 21.14 19.79 9.41
CA LYS A 206 21.12 20.47 8.10
C LYS A 206 22.38 20.26 7.25
N TYR A 207 23.52 20.03 7.90
CA TYR A 207 24.82 19.74 7.26
C TYR A 207 24.96 18.25 6.87
N HIS A 208 23.91 17.45 6.96
CA HIS A 208 23.91 16.07 6.47
C HIS A 208 24.32 15.96 4.99
N ARG A 209 23.95 16.96 4.19
CA ARG A 209 24.29 17.06 2.77
C ARG A 209 25.79 17.16 2.49
N ILE A 210 26.59 17.58 3.48
CA ILE A 210 28.06 17.68 3.38
C ILE A 210 28.76 16.65 4.27
N GLY A 211 28.06 15.58 4.65
CA GLY A 211 28.64 14.44 5.36
C GLY A 211 28.34 14.34 6.85
N CYS A 212 27.57 15.27 7.45
CA CYS A 212 27.21 15.12 8.86
C CYS A 212 26.28 13.91 9.07
N GLN A 213 26.71 12.97 9.91
CA GLN A 213 25.94 11.75 10.21
C GLN A 213 25.07 11.88 11.46
N TRP A 214 25.06 13.05 12.12
CA TRP A 214 24.29 13.24 13.33
C TRP A 214 22.79 13.05 13.08
N ARG A 215 22.19 12.20 13.92
CA ARG A 215 20.76 11.92 14.00
C ARG A 215 20.39 11.86 15.47
N GLY A 216 19.50 12.74 15.91
CA GLY A 216 19.09 12.83 17.30
C GLY A 216 17.70 13.44 17.46
N PRO A 217 17.25 13.67 18.70
CA PRO A 217 16.02 14.38 19.00
C PRO A 217 15.98 15.78 18.37
N PHE A 218 14.79 16.25 18.01
CA PHE A 218 14.65 17.56 17.37
C PHE A 218 15.15 18.70 18.28
N HIS A 219 14.86 18.64 19.58
CA HIS A 219 15.25 19.70 20.51
C HIS A 219 16.78 19.89 20.62
N GLU A 220 17.57 18.84 20.41
CA GLU A 220 19.05 18.89 20.41
C GLU A 220 19.64 19.38 19.08
N THR A 221 18.83 19.49 18.02
CA THR A 221 19.31 19.82 16.66
C THR A 221 20.00 21.18 16.63
N ASN A 222 19.42 22.18 17.30
CA ASN A 222 19.99 23.53 17.33
C ASN A 222 21.35 23.58 18.03
N GLU A 223 21.52 22.80 19.10
CA GLU A 223 22.77 22.72 19.83
C GLU A 223 23.85 22.02 18.99
N HIS A 224 23.51 20.89 18.38
CA HIS A 224 24.40 20.20 17.47
C HIS A 224 24.82 21.10 16.29
N GLU A 225 23.87 21.80 15.66
CA GLU A 225 24.16 22.64 14.50
C GLU A 225 25.12 23.79 14.80
N ARG A 226 25.07 24.37 16.00
CA ARG A 226 26.02 25.41 16.45
C ARG A 226 27.43 24.86 16.63
N ASN A 227 27.53 23.61 17.08
CA ASN A 227 28.79 22.94 17.38
C ASN A 227 29.23 21.98 16.25
N CYS A 228 28.56 22.01 15.10
CA CYS A 228 28.84 21.08 14.02
C CYS A 228 30.20 21.41 13.40
N LEU A 229 31.05 20.40 13.28
CA LEU A 229 32.40 20.57 12.71
C LEU A 229 32.39 20.60 11.18
N HIS A 230 31.33 20.08 10.53
CA HIS A 230 31.26 19.92 9.07
C HIS A 230 31.35 21.24 8.27
N PRO A 231 30.80 22.38 8.73
CA PRO A 231 30.99 23.66 8.06
C PRO A 231 32.44 24.15 8.04
N GLN A 232 33.29 23.67 8.96
CA GLN A 232 34.70 24.04 9.09
C GLN A 232 35.65 22.98 8.52
N LYS A 233 35.12 21.86 8.00
CA LYS A 233 35.94 20.82 7.37
C LYS A 233 36.54 21.32 6.06
N SER A 234 37.69 20.77 5.72
CA SER A 234 38.35 21.10 4.46
C SER A 234 37.52 20.61 3.26
N GLY A 235 37.67 21.27 2.11
CA GLY A 235 37.01 20.84 0.88
C GLY A 235 37.27 19.37 0.55
N TYR A 236 38.50 18.88 0.78
CA TYR A 236 38.87 17.47 0.56
C TYR A 236 38.01 16.49 1.38
N GLU A 237 37.78 16.78 2.66
CA GLU A 237 36.96 15.92 3.54
C GLU A 237 35.48 15.96 3.18
N VAL A 238 34.99 17.10 2.70
CA VAL A 238 33.61 17.25 2.21
C VAL A 238 33.44 16.52 0.88
N MET A 239 34.41 16.61 -0.03
CA MET A 239 34.38 15.95 -1.35
C MET A 239 34.23 14.43 -1.19
N ALA A 240 34.96 13.79 -0.28
CA ALA A 240 34.80 12.36 -0.03
C ALA A 240 33.36 11.99 0.42
N ALA A 241 32.73 12.83 1.25
CA ALA A 241 31.35 12.62 1.67
C ALA A 241 30.32 12.89 0.55
N LEU A 242 30.61 13.86 -0.33
CA LEU A 242 29.80 14.17 -1.50
C LEU A 242 29.89 13.07 -2.55
N GLU A 243 31.07 12.53 -2.83
CA GLU A 243 31.27 11.41 -3.76
C GLU A 243 30.42 10.20 -3.34
N ALA A 244 30.43 9.83 -2.06
CA ALA A 244 29.59 8.75 -1.54
C ALA A 244 28.08 9.05 -1.65
N HIS A 245 27.69 10.33 -1.56
CA HIS A 245 26.30 10.75 -1.77
C HIS A 245 25.92 10.73 -3.25
N ASP A 246 26.81 11.16 -4.13
CA ASP A 246 26.65 11.17 -5.57
C ASP A 246 26.60 9.76 -6.15
N GLU A 247 27.40 8.83 -5.63
CA GLU A 247 27.30 7.40 -5.97
C GLU A 247 25.91 6.85 -5.65
N ARG A 248 25.38 7.14 -4.44
CA ARG A 248 24.03 6.73 -4.05
C ARG A 248 22.96 7.35 -4.96
N ILE A 249 23.07 8.65 -5.25
CA ILE A 249 22.17 9.33 -6.19
C ILE A 249 22.27 8.71 -7.59
N LYS A 250 23.47 8.38 -8.04
CA LYS A 250 23.71 7.77 -9.36
C LYS A 250 23.08 6.38 -9.44
N GLU A 251 23.17 5.60 -8.37
CA GLU A 251 22.47 4.32 -8.24
C GLU A 251 20.95 4.50 -8.26
N GLU A 252 20.40 5.43 -7.49
CA GLU A 252 18.96 5.76 -7.49
C GLU A 252 18.48 6.22 -8.87
N LYS A 253 19.30 7.00 -9.59
CA LYS A 253 19.00 7.50 -10.95
C LYS A 253 19.26 6.47 -12.05
N LYS A 254 19.98 5.37 -11.78
CA LYS A 254 20.32 4.37 -12.80
C LYS A 254 19.07 3.81 -13.48
N MET A 255 18.03 3.50 -12.71
CA MET A 255 16.75 3.02 -13.24
C MET A 255 16.07 4.06 -14.14
N PHE A 256 16.14 5.33 -13.76
CA PHE A 256 15.57 6.43 -14.54
C PHE A 256 16.30 6.63 -15.86
N ASN A 257 17.64 6.60 -15.84
CA ASN A 257 18.47 6.70 -17.05
C ASN A 257 18.20 5.53 -18.00
N THR A 258 18.15 4.29 -17.49
CA THR A 258 17.80 3.12 -18.30
C THR A 258 16.41 3.27 -18.94
N LEU A 259 15.44 3.83 -18.21
CA LEU A 259 14.09 4.07 -18.74
C LEU A 259 14.11 5.13 -19.86
N ILE A 260 14.88 6.21 -19.70
CA ILE A 260 15.07 7.21 -20.77
C ILE A 260 15.69 6.57 -22.00
N ASP A 261 16.73 5.76 -21.83
CA ASP A 261 17.38 5.05 -22.94
C ASP A 261 16.37 4.13 -23.65
N LEU A 262 15.51 3.43 -22.91
CA LEU A 262 14.45 2.62 -23.49
C LEU A 262 13.41 3.47 -24.27
N LEU A 263 13.11 4.67 -23.79
CA LEU A 263 12.20 5.58 -24.51
C LEU A 263 12.81 6.13 -25.81
N SER A 264 14.11 5.97 -26.04
CA SER A 264 14.77 6.35 -27.30
C SER A 264 14.57 5.33 -28.43
N TYR A 265 14.06 4.13 -28.14
CA TYR A 265 13.81 3.12 -29.18
C TYR A 265 12.63 3.51 -30.07
N GLU A 266 12.72 3.19 -31.36
CA GLU A 266 11.66 3.48 -32.33
C GLU A 266 10.40 2.63 -32.10
N LYS A 267 10.58 1.36 -31.71
CA LYS A 267 9.50 0.39 -31.58
C LYS A 267 9.10 0.20 -30.12
N ILE A 268 8.21 1.07 -29.65
CA ILE A 268 7.64 1.04 -28.30
C ILE A 268 6.14 0.80 -28.40
N ILE A 269 5.63 -0.13 -27.59
CA ILE A 269 4.20 -0.38 -27.46
C ILE A 269 3.83 -0.42 -25.98
N PHE A 270 2.71 0.20 -25.63
CA PHE A 270 2.07 0.03 -24.34
C PHE A 270 0.66 -0.51 -24.52
N ASN A 271 0.26 -1.44 -23.66
CA ASN A 271 -1.09 -1.99 -23.65
C ASN A 271 -1.65 -1.97 -22.22
N ASP A 272 -2.89 -1.50 -22.09
CA ASP A 272 -3.64 -1.63 -20.85
C ASP A 272 -4.35 -2.99 -20.86
N LEU A 273 -3.90 -3.89 -20.00
CA LEU A 273 -4.30 -5.29 -19.98
C LEU A 273 -5.01 -5.63 -18.67
N GLN A 274 -5.90 -6.61 -18.76
CA GLN A 274 -6.54 -7.24 -17.61
C GLN A 274 -6.23 -8.73 -17.61
N MET A 275 -5.62 -9.21 -16.53
CA MET A 275 -5.52 -10.65 -16.28
C MET A 275 -6.78 -11.14 -15.56
N LYS A 276 -7.37 -12.21 -16.07
CA LYS A 276 -8.52 -12.87 -15.47
C LYS A 276 -8.09 -14.20 -14.84
N PRO A 277 -8.65 -14.58 -13.69
CA PRO A 277 -8.33 -15.85 -13.06
C PRO A 277 -8.90 -17.02 -13.87
N TYR A 278 -8.15 -18.12 -13.92
CA TYR A 278 -8.63 -19.43 -14.38
C TYR A 278 -7.97 -20.54 -13.55
N ARG A 279 -8.54 -21.73 -13.60
CA ARG A 279 -8.04 -22.90 -12.88
C ARG A 279 -7.73 -24.05 -13.83
N THR A 280 -6.79 -24.90 -13.43
CA THR A 280 -6.48 -26.14 -14.14
C THR A 280 -7.40 -27.26 -13.68
N ASP A 281 -7.69 -28.21 -14.57
CA ASP A 281 -8.48 -29.43 -14.27
C ASP A 281 -7.67 -30.53 -13.56
N GLU A 282 -6.60 -30.16 -12.86
CA GLU A 282 -5.80 -31.09 -12.05
C GLU A 282 -6.53 -31.42 -10.73
N TYR A 283 -6.21 -32.57 -10.11
CA TYR A 283 -6.75 -32.97 -8.79
C TYR A 283 -6.61 -31.89 -7.71
N VAL A 284 -5.56 -31.06 -7.81
CA VAL A 284 -5.41 -29.82 -7.03
C VAL A 284 -5.51 -28.65 -8.00
N HIS A 285 -6.67 -28.00 -8.04
CA HIS A 285 -6.91 -26.86 -8.93
C HIS A 285 -5.95 -25.71 -8.63
N LYS A 286 -5.04 -25.43 -9.57
CA LYS A 286 -4.09 -24.31 -9.44
C LYS A 286 -4.70 -23.04 -10.00
N LEU A 287 -4.63 -21.96 -9.23
CA LEU A 287 -5.05 -20.63 -9.69
C LEU A 287 -3.96 -20.00 -10.58
N PHE A 288 -4.33 -19.69 -11.81
CA PHE A 288 -3.54 -18.89 -12.74
C PHE A 288 -4.31 -17.64 -13.14
N TYR A 289 -3.57 -16.67 -13.68
CA TYR A 289 -4.13 -15.47 -14.28
C TYR A 289 -3.62 -15.36 -15.71
N GLU A 290 -4.49 -14.97 -16.63
CA GLU A 290 -4.13 -14.80 -18.04
C GLU A 290 -4.85 -13.60 -18.64
N THR A 291 -4.16 -12.88 -19.53
CA THR A 291 -4.77 -11.82 -20.33
C THR A 291 -5.47 -12.39 -21.55
N ALA A 292 -6.42 -11.65 -22.11
CA ALA A 292 -6.79 -11.88 -23.51
C ALA A 292 -5.54 -11.73 -24.42
N ARG A 293 -5.60 -12.33 -25.61
CA ARG A 293 -4.57 -12.10 -26.63
C ARG A 293 -4.54 -10.62 -26.99
N PHE A 294 -3.34 -10.06 -27.09
CA PHE A 294 -3.13 -8.68 -27.51
C PHE A 294 -2.07 -8.61 -28.61
N SER A 295 -2.14 -7.56 -29.41
CA SER A 295 -1.23 -7.34 -30.54
C SER A 295 -0.09 -6.41 -30.14
N ALA A 296 1.15 -6.79 -30.44
CA ALA A 296 2.32 -5.92 -30.35
C ALA A 296 3.36 -6.37 -31.39
N PHE A 297 4.05 -5.43 -32.05
CA PHE A 297 5.10 -5.72 -33.03
C PHE A 297 4.67 -6.68 -34.15
N ASN A 298 3.42 -6.58 -34.62
CA ASN A 298 2.79 -7.47 -35.61
C ASN A 298 2.72 -8.95 -35.17
N GLN A 299 2.77 -9.20 -33.86
CA GLN A 299 2.70 -10.52 -33.26
C GLN A 299 1.56 -10.57 -32.23
N GLN A 300 1.09 -11.78 -31.91
CA GLN A 300 0.09 -12.01 -30.87
C GLN A 300 0.77 -12.45 -29.58
N TRP A 301 0.37 -11.85 -28.47
CA TRP A 301 0.98 -12.07 -27.17
C TRP A 301 -0.08 -12.37 -26.11
N VAL A 302 0.36 -13.04 -25.05
CA VAL A 302 -0.41 -13.27 -23.83
C VAL A 302 0.51 -13.07 -22.64
N VAL A 303 -0.01 -12.47 -21.57
CA VAL A 303 0.66 -12.48 -20.27
C VAL A 303 -0.02 -13.52 -19.39
N LYS A 304 0.78 -14.43 -18.84
CA LYS A 304 0.34 -15.45 -17.88
C LYS A 304 1.01 -15.20 -16.54
N ALA A 305 0.25 -15.28 -15.46
CA ALA A 305 0.77 -15.13 -14.10
C ALA A 305 0.36 -16.29 -13.21
N ARG A 306 1.21 -16.59 -12.24
CA ARG A 306 1.00 -17.60 -11.19
C ARG A 306 1.28 -17.00 -9.82
N ILE A 307 0.57 -17.51 -8.83
CA ILE A 307 0.71 -17.10 -7.43
C ILE A 307 1.61 -18.09 -6.70
N ASN A 308 2.53 -17.59 -5.87
CA ASN A 308 3.45 -18.38 -5.05
C ASN A 308 4.16 -19.47 -5.85
N ASN A 309 4.57 -19.15 -7.08
CA ASN A 309 5.23 -20.08 -7.97
C ASN A 309 4.46 -21.40 -8.21
N SER A 310 3.13 -21.39 -8.07
CA SER A 310 2.28 -22.59 -8.10
C SER A 310 2.62 -23.63 -7.03
N GLN A 311 3.01 -23.19 -5.82
CA GLN A 311 3.19 -24.06 -4.65
C GLN A 311 1.97 -24.96 -4.43
N ARG A 312 2.23 -26.22 -4.07
CA ARG A 312 1.23 -27.28 -3.96
C ARG A 312 0.29 -27.08 -2.75
N ASP A 313 0.76 -26.38 -1.72
CA ASP A 313 0.00 -26.06 -0.52
C ASP A 313 -0.02 -24.54 -0.26
N PRO A 314 -1.17 -23.88 -0.47
CA PRO A 314 -1.34 -22.45 -0.18
C PRO A 314 -1.19 -22.07 1.30
N HIS A 315 -1.16 -23.03 2.23
CA HIS A 315 -1.03 -22.77 3.68
C HIS A 315 0.41 -22.62 4.18
N GLN A 316 1.42 -23.01 3.38
CA GLN A 316 2.81 -23.04 3.86
C GLN A 316 3.41 -21.64 4.03
N SER A 317 2.79 -20.61 3.46
CA SER A 317 3.25 -19.23 3.62
C SER A 317 2.11 -18.22 3.64
N ASN A 318 2.21 -17.27 4.56
CA ASN A 318 1.37 -16.06 4.60
C ASN A 318 1.87 -14.98 3.61
N GLU A 319 3.05 -15.19 3.04
CA GLU A 319 3.61 -14.32 2.00
C GLU A 319 3.10 -14.76 0.63
N ARG A 320 2.60 -13.78 -0.11
CA ARG A 320 2.02 -13.99 -1.43
C ARG A 320 2.80 -13.21 -2.47
N THR A 321 3.25 -13.90 -3.49
CA THR A 321 4.01 -13.34 -4.61
C THR A 321 3.29 -13.63 -5.91
N ILE A 322 3.27 -12.64 -6.80
CA ILE A 322 2.78 -12.80 -8.17
C ILE A 322 4.00 -12.86 -9.07
N THR A 323 4.10 -13.92 -9.87
CA THR A 323 5.08 -14.00 -10.96
C THR A 323 4.35 -14.03 -12.28
N TYR A 324 4.93 -13.41 -13.31
CA TYR A 324 4.34 -13.34 -14.64
C TYR A 324 5.37 -13.63 -15.72
N GLN A 325 4.89 -14.19 -16.83
CA GLN A 325 5.66 -14.44 -18.04
C GLN A 325 4.95 -13.80 -19.23
N LEU A 326 5.75 -13.39 -20.21
CA LEU A 326 5.27 -12.93 -21.51
C LEU A 326 5.39 -14.08 -22.50
N ILE A 327 4.31 -14.35 -23.23
CA ILE A 327 4.19 -15.48 -24.16
C ILE A 327 3.90 -14.95 -25.56
N LEU A 328 4.74 -15.32 -26.51
CA LEU A 328 4.53 -15.14 -27.93
C LEU A 328 3.64 -16.29 -28.45
N LYS A 329 2.47 -15.96 -29.01
CA LYS A 329 1.50 -16.94 -29.53
C LYS A 329 1.63 -17.18 -31.03
N THR A 330 2.27 -16.28 -31.75
CA THR A 330 2.53 -16.39 -33.20
C THR A 330 3.92 -16.95 -33.46
N LYS A 331 4.09 -17.67 -34.58
CA LYS A 331 5.43 -18.12 -34.99
C LYS A 331 6.23 -16.91 -35.47
N THR A 332 7.46 -16.78 -34.99
CA THR A 332 8.41 -15.78 -35.48
C THR A 332 9.52 -16.45 -36.27
N SER A 333 9.83 -15.91 -37.45
CA SER A 333 10.97 -16.35 -38.27
C SER A 333 12.27 -15.64 -37.90
N THR A 334 12.18 -14.50 -37.19
CA THR A 334 13.33 -13.70 -36.77
C THR A 334 13.34 -13.57 -35.24
N PRO A 335 14.52 -13.71 -34.59
CA PRO A 335 14.64 -13.47 -33.16
C PRO A 335 14.22 -12.04 -32.80
N MET A 336 13.44 -11.89 -31.73
CA MET A 336 12.97 -10.60 -31.22
C MET A 336 13.48 -10.40 -29.80
N SER A 337 14.40 -9.46 -29.60
CA SER A 337 14.83 -9.07 -28.26
C SER A 337 13.87 -8.01 -27.70
N ILE A 338 13.11 -8.39 -26.68
CA ILE A 338 12.08 -7.54 -26.08
C ILE A 338 12.50 -7.15 -24.66
N HIS A 339 12.49 -5.85 -24.38
CA HIS A 339 12.41 -5.39 -22.99
C HIS A 339 10.95 -5.15 -22.62
N PHE A 340 10.52 -5.59 -21.44
CA PHE A 340 9.15 -5.41 -21.00
C PHE A 340 9.06 -5.25 -19.49
N PHE A 341 8.02 -4.55 -19.04
CA PHE A 341 7.69 -4.41 -17.63
C PHE A 341 6.25 -3.97 -17.40
N ALA A 342 5.72 -4.29 -16.22
CA ALA A 342 4.40 -3.90 -15.79
C ALA A 342 4.43 -2.57 -15.02
N LEU A 343 3.46 -1.71 -15.31
CA LEU A 343 3.19 -0.44 -14.64
C LEU A 343 1.74 -0.41 -14.13
N LYS A 344 1.46 0.57 -13.27
CA LYS A 344 0.09 0.94 -12.92
C LYS A 344 -0.67 1.39 -14.18
N GLY A 345 -1.78 0.71 -14.49
CA GLY A 345 -2.70 1.11 -15.56
C GLY A 345 -3.70 2.19 -15.11
N PRO A 346 -4.38 2.87 -16.06
CA PRO A 346 -5.33 3.96 -15.76
C PRO A 346 -6.55 3.51 -14.95
N PHE A 347 -6.94 2.23 -15.07
CA PHE A 347 -8.05 1.62 -14.33
C PHE A 347 -7.55 0.65 -13.25
N SER A 348 -6.35 0.90 -12.73
CA SER A 348 -5.71 0.06 -11.72
C SER A 348 -5.30 0.90 -10.53
N ASP A 349 -5.67 0.45 -9.34
CA ASP A 349 -5.12 0.96 -8.08
C ASP A 349 -3.85 0.21 -7.66
N MET A 350 -3.25 -0.58 -8.57
CA MET A 350 -2.04 -1.34 -8.30
C MET A 350 -0.88 -0.39 -7.94
N LYS A 351 -0.19 -0.71 -6.86
CA LYS A 351 1.10 -0.12 -6.53
C LYS A 351 2.17 -1.10 -6.96
N VAL A 352 3.03 -0.69 -7.89
CA VAL A 352 4.10 -1.53 -8.43
C VAL A 352 5.33 -0.66 -8.64
N SER A 353 6.48 -1.16 -8.23
CA SER A 353 7.77 -0.58 -8.55
C SER A 353 8.13 -0.91 -10.01
N THR A 354 9.02 -0.16 -10.63
CA THR A 354 9.41 -0.47 -12.02
C THR A 354 10.61 -1.42 -12.01
N GLN A 355 10.48 -2.58 -12.65
CA GLN A 355 11.60 -3.48 -12.89
C GLN A 355 11.55 -3.95 -14.34
N ILE A 356 12.63 -3.68 -15.08
CA ILE A 356 12.74 -3.94 -16.51
C ILE A 356 13.26 -5.36 -16.71
N TYR A 357 12.53 -6.15 -17.49
CA TYR A 357 12.93 -7.50 -17.89
C TYR A 357 13.32 -7.54 -19.35
N LYS A 358 14.20 -8.46 -19.71
CA LYS A 358 14.66 -8.67 -21.09
C LYS A 358 14.52 -10.14 -21.44
N HIS A 359 13.95 -10.43 -22.60
CA HIS A 359 13.89 -11.79 -23.15
C HIS A 359 14.13 -11.77 -24.66
N GLU A 360 14.78 -12.81 -25.19
CA GLU A 360 14.92 -13.02 -26.62
C GLU A 360 13.96 -14.11 -27.08
N PHE A 361 12.94 -13.71 -27.85
CA PHE A 361 11.94 -14.63 -28.38
C PHE A 361 12.39 -15.19 -29.72
N THR A 362 12.38 -16.52 -29.83
CA THR A 362 12.77 -17.28 -31.04
C THR A 362 11.67 -18.29 -31.39
N GLU A 363 11.84 -19.03 -32.49
CA GLU A 363 10.92 -20.11 -32.85
C GLU A 363 10.85 -21.22 -31.78
N THR A 364 11.97 -21.46 -31.09
CA THR A 364 12.08 -22.47 -30.02
C THR A 364 11.85 -21.90 -28.62
N SER A 365 12.01 -20.59 -28.43
CA SER A 365 11.79 -19.88 -27.17
C SER A 365 10.67 -18.85 -27.32
N THR A 366 9.43 -19.32 -27.19
CA THR A 366 8.23 -18.47 -27.31
C THR A 366 7.72 -17.95 -25.96
N GLU A 367 8.31 -18.40 -24.86
CA GLU A 367 7.94 -18.01 -23.50
C GLU A 367 9.13 -17.41 -22.78
N SER A 368 8.93 -16.28 -22.11
CA SER A 368 9.92 -15.74 -21.18
C SER A 368 10.00 -16.60 -19.91
N GLU A 369 11.07 -16.41 -19.14
CA GLU A 369 11.06 -16.84 -17.75
C GLU A 369 9.93 -16.15 -16.94
N TYR A 370 9.62 -16.73 -15.78
CA TYR A 370 8.73 -16.10 -14.82
C TYR A 370 9.49 -15.04 -14.03
N TYR A 371 9.01 -13.81 -14.12
CA TYR A 371 9.54 -12.69 -13.36
C TYR A 371 8.61 -12.29 -12.24
N VAL A 372 9.16 -11.86 -11.11
CA VAL A 372 8.38 -11.35 -9.98
C VAL A 372 7.72 -10.03 -10.39
N LEU A 373 6.44 -9.84 -10.05
CA LEU A 373 5.82 -8.54 -10.13
C LEU A 373 6.30 -7.73 -8.90
N PRO A 374 7.08 -6.65 -9.09
CA PRO A 374 7.74 -5.94 -7.99
C PRO A 374 6.73 -5.06 -7.21
N LEU A 375 5.94 -5.69 -6.37
CA LEU A 375 4.98 -5.01 -5.50
C LEU A 375 5.74 -4.37 -4.32
N PRO A 376 5.40 -3.14 -3.88
CA PRO A 376 6.03 -2.54 -2.72
C PRO A 376 5.68 -3.35 -1.47
N ASP A 377 6.67 -3.58 -0.61
CA ASP A 377 6.43 -4.21 0.68
C ASP A 377 5.49 -3.35 1.52
N GLY A 378 4.55 -4.01 2.21
CA GLY A 378 3.75 -3.34 3.22
C GLY A 378 4.66 -2.77 4.33
N ILE A 379 4.15 -1.79 5.09
CA ILE A 379 4.77 -1.38 6.35
C ILE A 379 5.01 -2.65 7.19
N GLY A 380 6.28 -3.00 7.45
CA GLY A 380 6.66 -4.26 8.11
C GLY A 380 7.23 -5.35 7.20
N GLY A 381 7.59 -5.04 5.94
CA GLY A 381 8.40 -5.94 5.10
C GLY A 381 7.67 -7.15 4.51
N SER A 382 6.33 -7.18 4.56
CA SER A 382 5.56 -8.23 3.88
C SER A 382 4.97 -7.70 2.57
N GLY A 383 5.56 -8.10 1.43
CA GLY A 383 4.99 -7.93 0.08
C GLY A 383 3.61 -8.57 -0.12
N SER A 384 3.06 -9.23 0.91
CA SER A 384 1.76 -9.88 0.94
C SER A 384 0.58 -8.90 0.81
N SER A 385 0.66 -7.68 1.34
CA SER A 385 -0.52 -6.79 1.43
C SER A 385 -1.07 -6.32 0.07
N GLU A 386 -0.18 -5.92 -0.84
CA GLU A 386 -0.53 -5.51 -2.20
C GLU A 386 -1.01 -6.71 -3.03
N CYS A 387 -0.31 -7.85 -2.92
CA CYS A 387 -0.71 -9.09 -3.57
C CYS A 387 -2.11 -9.52 -3.12
N ASN A 388 -2.42 -9.44 -1.82
CA ASN A 388 -3.76 -9.68 -1.29
C ASN A 388 -4.80 -8.76 -1.92
N ARG A 389 -4.49 -7.46 -2.07
CA ARG A 389 -5.42 -6.51 -2.71
C ARG A 389 -5.74 -6.90 -4.14
N MET A 390 -4.73 -7.31 -4.90
CA MET A 390 -4.89 -7.79 -6.27
C MET A 390 -5.72 -9.09 -6.30
N LEU A 391 -5.38 -10.04 -5.43
CA LEU A 391 -6.09 -11.31 -5.27
C LEU A 391 -7.49 -11.18 -4.69
N ALA A 392 -7.92 -10.02 -4.18
CA ALA A 392 -9.29 -9.75 -3.77
C ALA A 392 -10.16 -9.16 -4.90
N ASN A 393 -9.55 -8.73 -6.02
CA ASN A 393 -10.26 -8.16 -7.18
C ASN A 393 -10.69 -9.25 -8.20
N LYS A 394 -11.74 -8.99 -8.99
CA LYS A 394 -12.21 -9.95 -10.02
C LYS A 394 -11.17 -10.22 -11.12
N GLY A 395 -10.24 -9.30 -11.31
CA GLY A 395 -9.12 -9.40 -12.23
C GLY A 395 -8.02 -8.42 -11.84
N ILE A 396 -6.88 -8.53 -12.50
CA ILE A 396 -5.70 -7.72 -12.26
C ILE A 396 -5.50 -6.80 -13.47
N ASN A 397 -5.75 -5.50 -13.29
CA ASN A 397 -5.51 -4.50 -14.33
C ASN A 397 -4.08 -3.96 -14.20
N PHE A 398 -3.36 -3.85 -15.32
CA PHE A 398 -2.00 -3.31 -15.37
C PHE A 398 -1.70 -2.75 -16.76
N ARG A 399 -0.67 -1.92 -16.86
CA ARG A 399 -0.14 -1.46 -18.13
C ARG A 399 1.14 -2.23 -18.43
N LEU A 400 1.23 -2.89 -19.58
CA LEU A 400 2.45 -3.53 -20.04
C LEU A 400 3.16 -2.58 -21.02
N LEU A 401 4.41 -2.24 -20.76
CA LEU A 401 5.28 -1.61 -21.75
C LEU A 401 6.19 -2.67 -22.37
N MET A 402 6.38 -2.57 -23.68
CA MET A 402 7.26 -3.44 -24.45
C MET A 402 8.10 -2.60 -25.41
N PHE A 403 9.37 -2.95 -25.52
CA PHE A 403 10.38 -2.31 -26.38
C PHE A 403 11.01 -3.40 -27.24
N LEU A 404 10.92 -3.26 -28.55
CA LEU A 404 11.61 -4.15 -29.47
C LEU A 404 12.98 -3.56 -29.81
N LEU A 405 14.03 -4.27 -29.42
CA LEU A 405 15.41 -3.90 -29.75
C LEU A 405 15.65 -4.28 -31.20
N ASN A 406 15.68 -3.27 -32.07
CA ASN A 406 16.32 -3.42 -33.37
C ASN A 406 17.83 -3.39 -33.13
N LYS A 407 18.55 -4.41 -33.58
CA LYS A 407 19.98 -4.24 -33.90
C LYS A 407 20.08 -3.52 -35.24
#